data_AF-A0A348VUU7-F1
#
_entry.id   AF-A0A348VUU7-F1
#
_cell.length_a   1.000
_cell.length_b   1.000
_cell.length_c   1.000
_cell.angle_alpha   90.00
_cell.angle_beta   90.00
_cell.angle_gamma   90.00
#
_symmetry.space_group_name_H-M   'P 1'
#
loop_
_entity.id
_entity.type
_entity.pdbx_description
1 polymer ?
#
loop_
_entity_poly.entity_id
_entity_poly.type
_entity_poly.pdbx_seq_one_letter_code
_entity_poly.pdbx_strand_id
1 'polypeptide(L)'
;METRRFILALALSFMVFLIYVRFFAPAPPPQQTPVEPAPASMEKKAVTAESRIDAASLRLAPASKGRDIVIETDLVRAVVNTTGGVITRWELKHFRAASKEETGMKALWKKITGPRKKTLQDEDQGNVELLQAPELADQRGVLYPLTLLPLNAALAPMAQGEYRSNREALRLDASRPKDTLVLTYAGPGGIVVEKRLTFSNDSYAVDMEISTRRLDGYSLSLGTDFGIEDKVSSAAEGRVGTAALLDGKLITEKLDKVSAEVQHAGVIEWFGHQDKYFTAVILSGGQGIITTTKKTAPKETGDLLTTD
;
A
#
# COMPACT_ATOMS: atom_id res chain seq x y z
N MET A 1 -27.12 -27.08 -48.46
CA MET A 1 -25.93 -26.37 -49.00
C MET A 1 -25.08 -25.69 -47.91
N GLU A 2 -25.56 -25.57 -46.67
CA GLU A 2 -24.88 -24.83 -45.59
C GLU A 2 -23.69 -25.57 -44.98
N THR A 3 -23.80 -26.89 -44.76
CA THR A 3 -22.73 -27.70 -44.13
C THR A 3 -21.44 -27.74 -44.96
N ARG A 4 -21.54 -27.71 -46.29
CA ARG A 4 -20.37 -27.71 -47.19
C ARG A 4 -19.60 -26.40 -47.16
N ARG A 5 -20.29 -25.26 -46.99
CA ARG A 5 -19.67 -23.94 -46.83
C ARG A 5 -19.02 -23.79 -45.46
N PHE A 6 -19.64 -24.36 -44.42
CA PHE A 6 -19.06 -24.40 -43.08
C PHE A 6 -17.77 -25.22 -43.01
N ILE A 7 -17.75 -26.42 -43.62
CA ILE A 7 -16.55 -27.27 -43.66
C ILE A 7 -15.42 -26.59 -44.45
N LEU A 8 -15.75 -25.90 -45.56
CA LEU A 8 -14.77 -25.13 -46.33
C LEU A 8 -14.19 -23.96 -45.51
N ALA A 9 -15.02 -23.23 -44.76
CA ALA A 9 -14.57 -22.14 -43.90
C ALA A 9 -13.67 -22.66 -42.75
N LEU A 10 -14.02 -23.81 -42.16
CA LEU A 10 -13.22 -24.43 -41.11
C LEU A 10 -11.86 -24.87 -41.62
N ALA A 11 -11.82 -25.54 -42.78
CA ALA A 11 -10.57 -25.96 -43.41
C ALA A 11 -9.68 -24.77 -43.79
N LEU A 12 -10.28 -23.68 -44.30
CA LEU A 12 -9.55 -22.48 -44.69
C LEU A 12 -9.00 -21.72 -43.47
N SER A 13 -9.77 -21.65 -42.37
CA SER A 13 -9.29 -21.13 -41.09
C SER A 13 -8.09 -21.92 -40.56
N PHE A 14 -8.15 -23.26 -40.63
CA PHE A 14 -7.06 -24.12 -40.21
C PHE A 14 -5.80 -23.95 -41.08
N MET A 15 -5.98 -23.77 -42.39
CA MET A 15 -4.87 -23.56 -43.32
C MET A 15 -4.17 -22.21 -43.08
N VAL A 16 -4.93 -21.14 -42.83
CA VAL A 16 -4.37 -19.83 -42.47
C VAL A 16 -3.61 -19.90 -41.14
N PHE A 17 -4.17 -20.61 -40.15
CA PHE A 17 -3.52 -20.82 -38.86
C PHE A 17 -2.18 -21.58 -38.99
N LEU A 18 -2.14 -22.65 -39.79
CA LEU A 18 -0.91 -23.42 -40.03
C LEU A 18 0.18 -22.59 -40.74
N ILE A 19 -0.20 -21.76 -41.70
CA ILE A 19 0.73 -20.84 -42.37
C ILE A 19 1.25 -19.82 -41.36
N TYR A 20 0.38 -19.25 -40.53
CA TYR A 20 0.79 -18.29 -39.50
C TYR A 20 1.79 -18.92 -38.51
N VAL A 21 1.49 -20.10 -37.96
CA VAL A 21 2.40 -20.81 -37.04
C VAL A 21 3.73 -21.12 -37.72
N ARG A 22 3.72 -21.52 -39.00
CA ARG A 22 4.94 -21.94 -39.71
C ARG A 22 5.88 -20.78 -40.05
N PHE A 23 5.36 -19.57 -40.24
CA PHE A 23 6.14 -18.40 -40.67
C PHE A 23 6.36 -17.36 -39.56
N PHE A 24 5.51 -17.31 -38.52
CA PHE A 24 5.51 -16.23 -37.53
C PHE A 24 5.58 -16.69 -36.06
N ALA A 25 5.50 -17.99 -35.75
CA ALA A 25 5.69 -18.43 -34.37
C ALA A 25 7.19 -18.38 -33.98
N PRO A 26 7.57 -17.70 -32.87
CA PRO A 26 8.93 -17.73 -32.37
C PRO A 26 9.29 -19.14 -31.90
N ALA A 27 10.57 -19.53 -32.10
CA ALA A 27 11.05 -20.84 -31.72
C ALA A 27 10.82 -21.10 -30.21
N PRO A 28 10.37 -22.30 -29.81
CA PRO A 28 10.28 -22.64 -28.40
C PRO A 28 11.68 -22.51 -27.76
N PRO A 29 11.77 -21.97 -26.53
CA PRO A 29 13.05 -21.83 -25.85
C PRO A 29 13.73 -23.19 -25.73
N PRO A 30 15.06 -23.27 -25.92
CA PRO A 30 15.77 -24.53 -25.98
C PRO A 30 15.59 -25.31 -24.67
N GLN A 31 15.06 -26.52 -24.79
CA GLN A 31 15.06 -27.52 -23.73
C GLN A 31 16.51 -27.89 -23.42
N GLN A 32 16.97 -27.53 -22.22
CA GLN A 32 18.29 -27.94 -21.72
C GLN A 32 18.30 -29.46 -21.57
N THR A 33 19.18 -30.13 -22.30
CA THR A 33 19.53 -31.52 -22.07
C THR A 33 20.18 -31.65 -20.69
N PRO A 34 19.79 -32.65 -19.86
CA PRO A 34 20.48 -32.95 -18.62
C PRO A 34 21.92 -33.38 -18.94
N VAL A 35 22.90 -32.67 -18.40
CA VAL A 35 24.30 -33.12 -18.42
C VAL A 35 24.48 -34.09 -17.25
N GLU A 36 24.81 -35.33 -17.60
CA GLU A 36 25.23 -36.40 -16.69
C GLU A 36 26.62 -36.07 -16.09
N PRO A 37 26.80 -36.07 -14.75
CA PRO A 37 28.12 -35.94 -14.15
C PRO A 37 28.81 -37.31 -14.03
N ALA A 38 30.00 -37.45 -14.61
CA ALA A 38 30.93 -38.53 -14.27
C ALA A 38 31.65 -38.24 -12.93
N PRO A 39 32.02 -39.26 -12.14
CA PRO A 39 32.25 -39.12 -10.71
C PRO A 39 33.71 -38.78 -10.37
N ALA A 40 33.89 -37.89 -9.40
CA ALA A 40 35.09 -37.85 -8.57
C ALA A 40 34.69 -37.71 -7.11
N SER A 41 35.18 -38.68 -6.33
CA SER A 41 34.85 -38.95 -4.94
C SER A 41 35.33 -37.86 -3.99
N MET A 42 34.42 -37.50 -3.07
CA MET A 42 34.59 -37.01 -1.69
C MET A 42 35.89 -36.32 -1.30
N GLU A 43 35.77 -35.05 -0.90
CA GLU A 43 36.28 -34.65 0.41
C GLU A 43 35.24 -33.80 1.15
N LYS A 44 34.66 -34.40 2.19
CA LYS A 44 33.70 -33.80 3.09
C LYS A 44 34.45 -32.88 4.05
N LYS A 45 34.41 -31.57 3.81
CA LYS A 45 34.71 -30.56 4.83
C LYS A 45 33.55 -29.59 4.95
N ALA A 46 32.58 -29.99 5.76
CA ALA A 46 31.58 -29.10 6.30
C ALA A 46 32.25 -28.18 7.33
N VAL A 47 32.28 -26.87 7.07
CA VAL A 47 32.14 -25.80 8.08
C VAL A 47 31.46 -24.62 7.39
N THR A 48 30.12 -24.58 7.37
CA THR A 48 29.32 -23.66 8.21
C THR A 48 29.54 -22.17 7.90
N ALA A 49 28.95 -21.69 6.79
CA ALA A 49 28.74 -20.25 6.57
C ALA A 49 27.27 -19.87 6.29
N GLU A 50 26.40 -20.82 5.93
CA GLU A 50 25.00 -20.52 5.58
C GLU A 50 24.00 -20.72 6.74
N SER A 51 24.43 -21.27 7.88
CA SER A 51 23.55 -21.50 9.05
C SER A 51 23.62 -20.38 10.12
N ARG A 52 24.12 -19.19 9.78
CA ARG A 52 24.07 -18.02 10.69
C ARG A 52 22.89 -17.09 10.47
N ILE A 53 22.21 -17.18 9.31
CA ILE A 53 21.04 -16.33 9.05
C ILE A 53 19.77 -16.98 9.61
N ASP A 54 19.65 -18.31 9.58
CA ASP A 54 18.47 -19.04 10.09
C ASP A 54 18.33 -19.04 11.63
N ALA A 55 19.44 -19.03 12.38
CA ALA A 55 19.36 -19.00 13.84
C ALA A 55 19.16 -17.57 14.40
N ALA A 56 19.46 -16.54 13.61
CA ALA A 56 19.31 -15.13 14.00
C ALA A 56 17.93 -14.55 13.61
N SER A 57 17.23 -15.15 12.65
CA SER A 57 15.84 -14.82 12.29
C SER A 57 14.81 -15.35 13.31
N LEU A 58 15.19 -16.30 14.18
CA LEU A 58 14.32 -16.89 15.21
C LEU A 58 14.23 -16.11 16.53
N ARG A 59 14.81 -14.91 16.62
CA ARG A 59 14.69 -14.01 17.79
C ARG A 59 14.32 -12.58 17.43
N LEU A 60 13.48 -12.39 16.41
CA LEU A 60 12.66 -11.17 16.34
C LEU A 60 11.57 -11.32 17.40
N ALA A 61 11.86 -10.87 18.62
CA ALA A 61 10.82 -10.69 19.64
C ALA A 61 9.71 -9.81 19.04
N PRO A 62 8.42 -10.08 19.33
CA PRO A 62 7.36 -9.16 18.94
C PRO A 62 7.74 -7.78 19.45
N ALA A 63 7.73 -6.81 18.55
CA ALA A 63 8.15 -5.45 18.86
C ALA A 63 7.39 -4.95 20.10
N SER A 64 8.10 -4.22 20.95
CA SER A 64 7.44 -3.34 21.90
C SER A 64 6.41 -2.47 21.14
N LYS A 65 5.43 -1.86 21.83
CA LYS A 65 4.41 -1.00 21.17
C LYS A 65 4.99 0.19 20.37
N GLY A 66 6.32 0.31 20.29
CA GLY A 66 7.02 1.41 19.69
C GLY A 66 6.85 2.66 20.52
N ARG A 67 7.40 3.75 20.00
CA ARG A 67 7.18 5.09 20.52
C ARG A 67 6.57 5.93 19.41
N ASP A 68 5.63 6.77 19.80
CA ASP A 68 5.01 7.74 18.91
C ASP A 68 5.86 9.01 18.84
N ILE A 69 6.16 9.42 17.62
CA ILE A 69 6.82 10.68 17.31
C ILE A 69 5.76 11.58 16.72
N VAL A 70 5.41 12.63 17.45
CA VAL A 70 4.42 13.61 17.01
C VAL A 70 5.08 14.63 16.10
N ILE A 71 4.48 14.86 14.94
CA ILE A 71 4.84 15.91 13.99
C ILE A 71 3.69 16.90 13.95
N GLU A 72 3.99 18.13 14.35
CA GLU A 72 3.04 19.24 14.41
C GLU A 72 3.47 20.32 13.41
N THR A 73 2.58 20.68 12.49
CA THR A 73 2.72 21.84 11.59
C THR A 73 1.46 22.69 11.66
N ASP A 74 1.41 23.84 11.00
CA ASP A 74 0.18 24.65 10.92
C ASP A 74 -0.95 23.93 10.19
N LEU A 75 -0.63 23.05 9.23
CA LEU A 75 -1.61 22.35 8.39
C LEU A 75 -2.01 20.97 8.92
N VAL A 76 -1.07 20.24 9.53
CA VAL A 76 -1.28 18.83 9.90
C VAL A 76 -0.76 18.49 11.28
N ARG A 77 -1.36 17.45 11.87
CA ARG A 77 -0.80 16.74 13.00
C ARG A 77 -0.66 15.26 12.63
N ALA A 78 0.57 14.81 12.43
CA ALA A 78 0.88 13.44 12.08
C ALA A 78 1.57 12.71 13.24
N VAL A 79 1.44 11.39 13.27
CA VAL A 79 2.16 10.53 14.21
C VAL A 79 2.89 9.44 13.45
N VAL A 80 4.19 9.34 13.70
CA VAL A 80 5.03 8.25 13.20
C VAL A 80 5.37 7.34 14.37
N ASN A 81 5.05 6.05 14.24
CA ASN A 81 5.41 5.06 15.24
C ASN A 81 6.75 4.40 14.87
N THR A 82 7.63 4.26 15.85
CA THR A 82 8.96 3.66 15.64
C THR A 82 8.89 2.17 15.31
N THR A 83 7.84 1.45 15.70
CA THR A 83 7.58 0.10 15.24
C THR A 83 7.12 0.15 13.79
N GLY A 84 7.87 -0.50 12.91
CA GLY A 84 7.68 -0.44 11.45
C GLY A 84 8.12 0.86 10.79
N GLY A 85 8.30 1.94 11.56
CA GLY A 85 8.62 3.26 11.03
C GLY A 85 7.53 3.77 10.10
N VAL A 86 6.27 3.67 10.55
CA VAL A 86 5.05 3.89 9.78
C VAL A 86 4.28 5.09 10.30
N ILE A 87 3.41 5.67 9.47
CA ILE A 87 2.48 6.72 9.89
C ILE A 87 1.24 6.06 10.49
N THR A 88 0.93 6.35 11.74
CA THR A 88 -0.25 5.81 12.44
C THR A 88 -1.38 6.81 12.57
N ARG A 89 -1.10 8.10 12.36
CA ARG A 89 -2.08 9.19 12.39
C ARG A 89 -1.71 10.29 11.40
N TRP A 90 -2.73 10.86 10.76
CA TRP A 90 -2.63 12.02 9.88
C TRP A 90 -3.92 12.86 9.96
N GLU A 91 -3.87 13.91 10.78
CA GLU A 91 -4.97 14.85 11.01
C GLU A 91 -4.78 16.14 10.21
N LEU A 92 -5.83 16.62 9.55
CA LEU A 92 -5.83 17.87 8.77
C LEU A 92 -6.50 19.02 9.55
N LYS A 93 -5.71 19.99 10.03
CA LYS A 93 -6.16 21.01 11.02
C LYS A 93 -7.21 22.00 10.53
N HIS A 94 -7.32 22.16 9.21
CA HIS A 94 -8.25 23.12 8.58
C HIS A 94 -9.49 22.47 7.99
N PHE A 95 -9.68 21.16 8.20
CA PHE A 95 -10.82 20.41 7.69
C PHE A 95 -11.54 19.75 8.85
N ARG A 96 -12.84 19.99 8.97
CA ARG A 96 -13.69 19.40 10.01
C ARG A 96 -14.29 18.11 9.53
N ALA A 97 -14.29 17.09 10.38
CA ALA A 97 -14.99 15.85 10.10
C ALA A 97 -16.50 16.12 9.98
N ALA A 98 -17.14 15.46 9.01
CA ALA A 98 -18.55 15.61 8.75
C ALA A 98 -19.38 14.54 9.48
N SER A 99 -20.58 14.92 9.94
CA SER A 99 -21.44 14.00 10.68
C SER A 99 -21.88 12.86 9.78
N LYS A 100 -21.57 11.62 10.17
CA LYS A 100 -22.07 10.39 9.53
C LYS A 100 -23.58 10.17 9.78
N GLU A 101 -24.35 11.23 10.04
CA GLU A 101 -25.79 11.17 10.16
C GLU A 101 -26.43 11.03 8.76
N GLU A 102 -27.45 10.18 8.61
CA GLU A 102 -28.19 10.05 7.35
C GLU A 102 -28.68 11.43 6.90
N THR A 103 -28.17 11.96 5.79
CA THR A 103 -28.75 13.14 5.13
C THR A 103 -29.65 12.72 3.99
N GLY A 104 -30.90 13.20 3.97
CA GLY A 104 -31.85 12.95 2.88
C GLY A 104 -33.30 12.87 3.33
N MET A 105 -34.21 12.66 2.37
CA MET A 105 -35.66 12.68 2.63
C MET A 105 -36.12 11.61 3.63
N LYS A 106 -35.38 10.49 3.72
CA LYS A 106 -35.59 9.44 4.73
C LYS A 106 -35.28 9.92 6.14
N ALA A 107 -34.18 10.65 6.33
CA ALA A 107 -33.82 11.24 7.62
C ALA A 107 -34.79 12.35 8.03
N LEU A 108 -35.25 13.15 7.07
CA LEU A 108 -36.29 14.15 7.28
C LEU A 108 -37.59 13.49 7.75
N TRP A 109 -38.05 12.43 7.08
CA TRP A 109 -39.22 11.65 7.48
C TRP A 109 -39.07 11.05 8.88
N LYS A 110 -37.91 10.46 9.19
CA LYS A 110 -37.59 9.87 10.51
C LYS A 110 -37.54 10.92 11.64
N LYS A 111 -37.12 12.15 11.32
CA LYS A 111 -37.11 13.29 12.26
C LYS A 111 -38.51 13.87 12.50
N ILE A 112 -39.43 13.67 11.55
CA ILE A 112 -40.85 14.07 11.65
C ILE A 112 -41.70 12.99 12.34
N THR A 113 -41.42 11.70 12.11
CA THR A 113 -42.24 10.57 12.61
C THR A 113 -41.65 9.86 13.83
N GLY A 114 -40.37 10.07 14.15
CA GLY A 114 -39.69 9.44 15.29
C GLY A 114 -39.88 10.22 16.60
N PRO A 115 -39.76 9.56 17.77
CA PRO A 115 -39.79 10.25 19.06
C PRO A 115 -38.62 11.23 19.14
N ARG A 116 -38.91 12.46 19.59
CA ARG A 116 -37.95 13.56 19.75
C ARG A 116 -36.90 13.19 20.80
N LYS A 117 -35.84 12.47 20.42
CA LYS A 117 -34.67 12.33 21.29
C LYS A 117 -34.04 13.70 21.44
N LYS A 118 -33.75 14.10 22.69
CA LYS A 118 -32.86 15.24 22.99
C LYS A 118 -31.62 15.07 22.11
N THR A 119 -31.37 16.06 21.27
CA THR A 119 -30.16 16.19 20.47
C THR A 119 -28.99 15.83 21.36
N LEU A 120 -28.38 14.68 21.09
CA LEU A 120 -27.03 14.40 21.59
C LEU A 120 -26.22 15.61 21.14
N GLN A 121 -25.47 16.17 22.07
CA GLN A 121 -24.58 17.32 21.84
C GLN A 121 -23.93 17.17 20.47
N ASP A 122 -23.81 18.27 19.72
CA ASP A 122 -22.82 18.37 18.66
C ASP A 122 -21.47 17.99 19.31
N GLU A 123 -21.15 16.69 19.29
CA GLU A 123 -19.83 16.22 19.61
C GLU A 123 -18.96 16.89 18.56
N ASP A 124 -18.07 17.79 19.00
CA ASP A 124 -17.05 18.37 18.14
C ASP A 124 -16.35 17.18 17.46
N GLN A 125 -16.65 17.00 16.16
CA GLN A 125 -16.24 15.80 15.42
C GLN A 125 -14.74 15.78 15.17
N GLY A 126 -14.03 16.77 15.71
CA GLY A 126 -12.62 16.96 15.52
C GLY A 126 -12.32 17.38 14.08
N ASN A 127 -11.07 17.19 13.73
CA ASN A 127 -10.58 17.44 12.39
C ASN A 127 -10.64 16.15 11.56
N VAL A 128 -10.57 16.29 10.25
CA VAL A 128 -10.48 15.15 9.33
C VAL A 128 -9.21 14.36 9.63
N GLU A 129 -9.39 13.06 9.83
CA GLU A 129 -8.32 12.09 10.02
C GLU A 129 -8.27 11.19 8.78
N LEU A 130 -7.14 11.19 8.07
CA LEU A 130 -6.99 10.42 6.82
C LEU A 130 -6.75 8.92 7.06
N LEU A 131 -6.51 8.53 8.30
CA LEU A 131 -6.37 7.14 8.75
C LEU A 131 -7.52 6.80 9.70
N GLN A 132 -8.66 6.37 9.16
CA GLN A 132 -9.88 6.14 9.97
C GLN A 132 -9.88 4.82 10.76
N ALA A 133 -8.90 3.94 10.54
CA ALA A 133 -8.94 2.56 11.02
C ALA A 133 -7.73 2.11 11.85
N PRO A 134 -7.20 2.90 12.81
CA PRO A 134 -6.10 2.43 13.65
C PRO A 134 -6.50 1.19 14.50
N GLU A 135 -7.78 1.05 14.84
CA GLU A 135 -8.33 -0.12 15.55
C GLU A 135 -8.34 -1.40 14.70
N LEU A 136 -8.30 -1.27 13.36
CA LEU A 136 -8.23 -2.41 12.45
C LEU A 136 -6.79 -2.87 12.22
N ALA A 137 -5.77 -2.19 12.74
CA ALA A 137 -4.38 -2.60 12.56
C ALA A 137 -4.05 -3.95 13.22
N ASP A 138 -4.80 -4.34 14.27
CA ASP A 138 -4.72 -5.68 14.85
C ASP A 138 -5.39 -6.76 13.97
N GLN A 139 -6.13 -6.35 12.92
CA GLN A 139 -6.67 -7.25 11.93
C GLN A 139 -5.62 -7.56 10.86
N ARG A 140 -5.38 -8.86 10.61
CA ARG A 140 -4.44 -9.32 9.59
C ARG A 140 -4.72 -8.64 8.24
N GLY A 141 -3.71 -7.98 7.66
CA GLY A 141 -3.78 -7.42 6.30
C GLY A 141 -4.23 -5.96 6.22
N VAL A 142 -4.28 -5.22 7.33
CA VAL A 142 -4.27 -3.76 7.32
C VAL A 142 -2.82 -3.29 7.40
N LEU A 143 -2.40 -2.43 6.48
CA LEU A 143 -1.08 -1.85 6.44
C LEU A 143 -1.16 -0.35 6.75
N TYR A 144 -0.23 0.14 7.56
CA TYR A 144 -0.07 1.58 7.74
C TYR A 144 0.74 2.18 6.58
N PRO A 145 0.54 3.46 6.25
CA PRO A 145 1.41 4.14 5.30
C PRO A 145 2.88 4.02 5.67
N LEU A 146 3.72 3.89 4.64
CA LEU A 146 5.15 3.67 4.73
C LEU A 146 5.56 2.30 5.27
N THR A 147 4.62 1.34 5.36
CA THR A 147 4.99 -0.05 5.66
C THR A 147 5.91 -0.55 4.56
N LEU A 148 7.10 -1.02 4.94
CA LEU A 148 8.07 -1.60 4.02
C LEU A 148 7.97 -3.12 4.11
N LEU A 149 7.61 -3.75 3.00
CA LEU A 149 7.45 -5.20 2.87
C LEU A 149 8.62 -5.78 2.07
N PRO A 150 9.55 -6.52 2.70
CA PRO A 150 10.61 -7.20 1.95
C PRO A 150 10.03 -8.22 0.97
N LEU A 151 10.62 -8.32 -0.22
CA LEU A 151 10.22 -9.34 -1.19
C LEU A 151 10.56 -10.77 -0.71
N ASN A 152 11.60 -10.88 0.13
CA ASN A 152 11.93 -12.14 0.79
C ASN A 152 10.99 -12.36 2.00
N ALA A 153 10.10 -13.34 1.88
CA ALA A 153 9.14 -13.69 2.93
C ALA A 153 9.78 -14.05 4.28
N ALA A 154 11.02 -14.56 4.31
CA ALA A 154 11.73 -14.85 5.56
C ALA A 154 12.03 -13.57 6.37
N LEU A 155 12.01 -12.41 5.72
CA LEU A 155 12.22 -11.10 6.33
C LEU A 155 10.89 -10.39 6.66
N ALA A 156 9.73 -11.01 6.43
CA ALA A 156 8.42 -10.38 6.69
C ALA A 156 8.26 -9.77 8.10
N PRO A 157 8.79 -10.37 9.20
CA PRO A 157 8.69 -9.75 10.52
C PRO A 157 9.40 -8.39 10.63
N MET A 158 10.32 -8.06 9.71
CA MET A 158 10.98 -6.75 9.68
C MET A 158 10.02 -5.60 9.40
N ALA A 159 8.85 -5.86 8.79
CA ALA A 159 7.82 -4.84 8.59
C ALA A 159 7.33 -4.24 9.93
N GLN A 160 7.47 -4.99 11.03
CA GLN A 160 7.19 -4.55 12.40
C GLN A 160 8.47 -4.32 13.22
N GLY A 161 9.64 -4.24 12.58
CA GLY A 161 10.90 -3.99 13.27
C GLY A 161 10.94 -2.60 13.91
N GLU A 162 11.59 -2.48 15.07
CA GLU A 162 11.71 -1.19 15.77
C GLU A 162 12.83 -0.33 15.13
N TYR A 163 12.46 0.88 14.71
CA TYR A 163 13.37 1.90 14.20
C TYR A 163 13.87 2.80 15.32
N ARG A 164 15.13 3.23 15.24
CA ARG A 164 15.65 4.34 16.05
C ARG A 164 15.35 5.65 15.35
N SER A 165 14.96 6.66 16.12
CA SER A 165 14.70 8.01 15.61
C SER A 165 15.76 9.00 16.06
N ASN A 166 16.07 9.98 15.19
CA ASN A 166 16.89 11.15 15.52
C ASN A 166 16.11 12.28 16.25
N ARG A 167 14.78 12.11 16.40
CA ARG A 167 13.86 13.09 17.01
C ARG A 167 12.87 12.39 17.94
N GLU A 168 12.48 13.08 19.01
CA GLU A 168 11.38 12.63 19.87
C GLU A 168 10.04 13.25 19.45
N ALA A 169 10.08 14.44 18.86
CA ALA A 169 8.95 15.12 18.22
C ALA A 169 9.46 16.16 17.22
N LEU A 170 8.60 16.58 16.30
CA LEU A 170 8.80 17.72 15.41
C LEU A 170 7.69 18.74 15.63
N ARG A 171 8.07 20.00 15.87
CA ARG A 171 7.14 21.14 15.84
C ARG A 171 7.69 22.15 14.86
N LEU A 172 6.94 22.37 13.79
CA LEU A 172 7.26 23.30 12.72
C LEU A 172 6.30 24.47 12.80
N ASP A 173 6.83 25.65 12.55
CA ASP A 173 6.12 26.92 12.52
C ASP A 173 6.88 27.88 11.60
N ALA A 174 6.47 29.15 11.53
CA ALA A 174 7.15 30.14 10.70
C ALA A 174 8.65 30.35 11.04
N SER A 175 9.07 30.08 12.28
CA SER A 175 10.48 30.20 12.73
C SER A 175 11.31 28.94 12.43
N ARG A 176 10.66 27.77 12.33
CA ARG A 176 11.26 26.50 11.92
C ARG A 176 10.39 25.85 10.84
N PRO A 177 10.46 26.34 9.59
CA PRO A 177 9.49 25.97 8.56
C PRO A 177 9.70 24.56 8.00
N LYS A 178 10.84 23.91 8.24
CA LYS A 178 11.17 22.58 7.70
C LYS A 178 12.10 21.83 8.64
N ASP A 179 11.89 20.52 8.80
CA ASP A 179 12.84 19.61 9.47
C ASP A 179 12.66 18.17 8.98
N THR A 180 13.69 17.34 9.18
CA THR A 180 13.73 15.95 8.76
C THR A 180 13.72 15.00 9.95
N LEU A 181 12.74 14.10 9.96
CA LEU A 181 12.72 12.90 10.77
C LEU A 181 13.52 11.79 10.08
N VAL A 182 14.51 11.23 10.76
CA VAL A 182 15.31 10.11 10.28
C VAL A 182 15.05 8.90 11.17
N LEU A 183 14.59 7.82 10.55
CA LEU A 183 14.31 6.54 11.18
C LEU A 183 15.31 5.51 10.66
N THR A 184 16.02 4.83 11.56
CA THR A 184 17.02 3.82 11.20
C THR A 184 16.68 2.48 11.84
N TYR A 185 16.38 1.48 11.02
CA TYR A 185 16.28 0.08 11.43
C TYR A 185 17.61 -0.63 11.21
N ALA A 186 18.04 -1.42 12.20
CA ALA A 186 19.21 -2.29 12.12
C ALA A 186 18.78 -3.71 12.47
N GLY A 187 18.69 -4.57 11.45
CA GLY A 187 18.15 -5.92 11.57
C GLY A 187 19.19 -7.04 11.57
N PRO A 188 18.73 -8.30 11.68
CA PRO A 188 19.57 -9.49 11.54
C PRO A 188 20.34 -9.49 10.21
N GLY A 189 21.45 -10.24 10.18
CA GLY A 189 22.29 -10.27 8.97
C GLY A 189 22.83 -8.90 8.58
N GLY A 190 22.88 -7.94 9.51
CA GLY A 190 23.30 -6.55 9.33
C GLY A 190 22.57 -5.80 8.23
N ILE A 191 21.29 -6.11 8.03
CA ILE A 191 20.38 -5.33 7.21
C ILE A 191 20.21 -3.95 7.84
N VAL A 192 20.19 -2.90 7.01
CA VAL A 192 19.88 -1.54 7.46
C VAL A 192 18.83 -0.95 6.53
N VAL A 193 17.85 -0.26 7.12
CA VAL A 193 16.88 0.58 6.40
C VAL A 193 16.92 1.95 7.06
N GLU A 194 17.13 3.00 6.28
CA GLU A 194 16.97 4.39 6.72
C GLU A 194 15.83 5.03 5.94
N LYS A 195 14.87 5.61 6.65
CA LYS A 195 13.79 6.45 6.10
C LYS A 195 14.06 7.89 6.54
N ARG A 196 14.12 8.82 5.59
CA ARG A 196 14.23 10.26 5.84
C ARG A 196 12.94 10.93 5.37
N LEU A 197 12.20 11.50 6.30
CA LEU A 197 10.91 12.14 6.07
C LEU A 197 11.04 13.62 6.40
N THR A 198 10.95 14.49 5.40
CA THR A 198 11.10 15.92 5.58
C THR A 198 9.76 16.61 5.48
N PHE A 199 9.34 17.20 6.60
CA PHE A 199 8.07 17.90 6.73
C PHE A 199 8.30 19.39 6.60
N SER A 200 7.34 20.09 6.00
CA SER A 200 7.32 21.56 5.90
C SER A 200 6.07 22.11 6.60
N ASN A 201 6.17 23.30 7.17
CA ASN A 201 5.09 23.90 7.95
C ASN A 201 3.85 24.23 7.09
N ASP A 202 4.09 24.61 5.83
CA ASP A 202 3.14 25.18 4.88
C ASP A 202 2.78 24.24 3.71
N SER A 203 3.12 22.95 3.82
CA SER A 203 2.85 21.96 2.76
C SER A 203 2.32 20.65 3.33
N TYR A 204 1.39 20.01 2.61
CA TYR A 204 0.96 18.64 2.87
C TYR A 204 1.93 17.58 2.31
N ALA A 205 2.84 17.98 1.41
CA ALA A 205 3.83 17.09 0.84
C ALA A 205 4.94 16.80 1.84
N VAL A 206 5.37 15.53 1.88
CA VAL A 206 6.52 15.07 2.66
C VAL A 206 7.56 14.54 1.71
N ASP A 207 8.75 15.16 1.73
CA ASP A 207 9.87 14.63 0.96
C ASP A 207 10.33 13.35 1.65
N MET A 208 10.37 12.23 0.91
CA MET A 208 10.75 10.93 1.44
C MET A 208 11.94 10.36 0.68
N GLU A 209 12.93 9.88 1.44
CA GLU A 209 14.05 9.11 0.92
C GLU A 209 14.16 7.80 1.72
N ILE A 210 14.23 6.67 1.02
CA ILE A 210 14.45 5.36 1.63
C ILE A 210 15.74 4.78 1.08
N SER A 211 16.69 4.52 1.97
CA SER A 211 17.93 3.81 1.63
C SER A 211 18.01 2.49 2.37
N THR A 212 18.54 1.47 1.69
CA THR A 212 18.65 0.12 2.24
C THR A 212 20.05 -0.43 2.05
N ARG A 213 20.46 -1.32 2.95
CA ARG A 213 21.72 -2.08 2.85
C ARG A 213 21.43 -3.54 3.13
N ARG A 214 21.83 -4.42 2.20
CA ARG A 214 21.59 -5.87 2.24
C ARG A 214 20.10 -6.25 2.30
N LEU A 215 19.24 -5.45 1.65
CA LEU A 215 17.84 -5.78 1.44
C LEU A 215 17.57 -5.85 -0.06
N ASP A 216 17.30 -7.06 -0.54
CA ASP A 216 17.12 -7.33 -1.96
C ASP A 216 15.67 -7.08 -2.36
N GLY A 217 15.34 -5.79 -2.53
CA GLY A 217 14.02 -5.33 -2.98
C GLY A 217 12.95 -5.30 -1.87
N TYR A 218 11.98 -4.41 -2.05
CA TYR A 218 10.85 -4.23 -1.15
C TYR A 218 9.68 -3.59 -1.90
N SER A 219 8.47 -3.77 -1.36
CA SER A 219 7.29 -2.95 -1.68
C SER A 219 7.11 -1.89 -0.59
N LEU A 220 6.60 -0.71 -0.98
CA LEU A 220 6.33 0.38 -0.06
C LEU A 220 4.84 0.72 -0.07
N SER A 221 4.18 0.44 1.05
CA SER A 221 2.74 0.65 1.16
C SER A 221 2.36 2.11 1.27
N LEU A 222 1.37 2.54 0.47
CA LEU A 222 0.61 3.75 0.73
C LEU A 222 -0.27 3.60 1.99
N GLY A 223 -0.55 2.37 2.40
CA GLY A 223 -1.41 2.03 3.52
C GLY A 223 -2.81 1.63 3.08
N THR A 224 -3.54 0.95 3.97
CA THR A 224 -4.92 0.54 3.76
C THR A 224 -5.86 1.72 3.99
N ASP A 225 -6.69 2.02 2.99
CA ASP A 225 -7.67 3.12 2.97
C ASP A 225 -7.11 4.50 3.31
N PHE A 226 -5.80 4.71 3.22
CA PHE A 226 -5.20 6.00 3.52
C PHE A 226 -5.71 7.06 2.55
N GLY A 227 -6.27 8.16 3.09
CA GLY A 227 -6.88 9.22 2.28
C GLY A 227 -8.32 8.96 1.85
N ILE A 228 -8.92 7.84 2.26
CA ILE A 228 -10.34 7.51 2.02
C ILE A 228 -11.11 7.77 3.32
N GLU A 229 -11.95 8.81 3.31
CA GLU A 229 -12.71 9.25 4.47
C GLU A 229 -14.09 8.57 4.53
N ASP A 230 -14.73 8.37 3.38
CA ASP A 230 -16.09 7.85 3.28
C ASP A 230 -16.24 6.88 2.11
N LYS A 231 -16.32 5.58 2.42
CA LYS A 231 -16.54 4.49 1.45
C LYS A 231 -17.89 3.81 1.55
N VAL A 232 -18.68 4.12 2.60
CA VAL A 232 -19.92 3.41 2.92
C VAL A 232 -21.15 4.26 2.62
N SER A 233 -21.02 5.58 2.51
CA SER A 233 -22.17 6.40 2.13
C SER A 233 -22.60 6.11 0.69
N SER A 234 -23.90 6.21 0.42
CA SER A 234 -24.44 6.16 -0.94
C SER A 234 -23.90 7.30 -1.81
N ALA A 235 -23.40 8.37 -1.19
CA ALA A 235 -22.69 9.41 -1.91
C ALA A 235 -21.31 8.92 -2.37
N ALA A 236 -20.59 8.11 -1.60
CA ALA A 236 -19.26 7.60 -1.94
C ALA A 236 -19.24 6.68 -3.18
N GLU A 237 -20.39 6.10 -3.55
CA GLU A 237 -20.52 5.14 -4.65
C GLU A 237 -19.92 5.68 -5.97
N GLY A 238 -18.98 4.91 -6.53
CA GLY A 238 -18.35 5.19 -7.82
C GLY A 238 -17.25 6.26 -7.83
N ARG A 239 -16.93 6.85 -6.67
CA ARG A 239 -15.90 7.90 -6.51
C ARG A 239 -14.66 7.43 -5.77
N VAL A 240 -14.83 6.48 -4.85
CA VAL A 240 -13.72 5.84 -4.15
C VAL A 240 -13.01 4.85 -5.08
N GLY A 241 -11.69 4.92 -5.08
CA GLY A 241 -10.86 4.02 -5.87
C GLY A 241 -9.38 4.40 -5.82
N THR A 242 -8.62 3.85 -6.76
CA THR A 242 -7.23 4.19 -6.98
C THR A 242 -7.05 4.95 -8.28
N ALA A 243 -6.00 5.76 -8.34
CA ALA A 243 -5.53 6.38 -9.55
C ALA A 243 -4.00 6.29 -9.62
N ALA A 244 -3.45 6.17 -10.82
CA ALA A 244 -2.02 6.17 -11.06
C ALA A 244 -1.70 6.83 -12.39
N LEU A 245 -0.57 7.53 -12.46
CA LEU A 245 0.02 8.01 -13.69
C LEU A 245 1.24 7.15 -13.99
N LEU A 246 1.09 6.28 -15.01
CA LEU A 246 2.10 5.32 -15.46
C LEU A 246 2.44 5.59 -16.91
N ASP A 247 3.73 5.75 -17.22
CA ASP A 247 4.20 6.00 -18.59
C ASP A 247 3.44 7.17 -19.28
N GLY A 248 3.14 8.25 -18.54
CA GLY A 248 2.34 9.39 -19.02
C GLY A 248 0.84 9.11 -19.20
N LYS A 249 0.33 7.95 -18.79
CA LYS A 249 -1.07 7.55 -18.93
C LYS A 249 -1.76 7.42 -17.56
N LEU A 250 -2.88 8.11 -17.42
CA LEU A 250 -3.75 7.98 -16.25
C LEU A 250 -4.52 6.64 -16.29
N ILE A 251 -4.42 5.89 -15.20
CA ILE A 251 -5.17 4.67 -14.92
C ILE A 251 -6.00 4.91 -13.67
N THR A 252 -7.26 4.46 -13.67
CA THR A 252 -8.16 4.58 -12.52
C THR A 252 -8.87 3.26 -12.28
N GLU A 253 -8.86 2.78 -11.05
CA GLU A 253 -9.61 1.59 -10.64
C GLU A 253 -10.67 1.99 -9.62
N LYS A 254 -11.94 1.74 -9.92
CA LYS A 254 -13.02 1.98 -8.95
C LYS A 254 -13.08 0.83 -7.96
N LEU A 255 -13.40 1.13 -6.69
CA LEU A 255 -13.47 0.12 -5.62
C LEU A 255 -14.39 -1.08 -5.97
N ASP A 256 -15.51 -0.83 -6.65
CA ASP A 256 -16.46 -1.86 -7.07
C ASP A 256 -15.96 -2.72 -8.25
N LYS A 257 -14.90 -2.28 -8.96
CA LYS A 257 -14.28 -2.99 -10.09
C LYS A 257 -13.03 -3.77 -9.73
N VAL A 258 -12.41 -3.48 -8.59
CA VAL A 258 -11.32 -4.30 -8.07
C VAL A 258 -11.90 -5.62 -7.57
N SER A 259 -11.54 -6.75 -8.18
CA SER A 259 -12.10 -8.07 -7.83
C SER A 259 -11.42 -8.67 -6.60
N ALA A 260 -10.09 -8.69 -6.57
CA ALA A 260 -9.28 -9.09 -5.41
C ALA A 260 -7.90 -8.41 -5.46
N GLU A 261 -7.25 -8.43 -6.62
CA GLU A 261 -5.95 -7.81 -6.85
C GLU A 261 -5.85 -7.33 -8.31
N VAL A 262 -5.21 -6.18 -8.50
CA VAL A 262 -4.88 -5.63 -9.82
C VAL A 262 -3.45 -5.11 -9.76
N GLN A 263 -2.67 -5.39 -10.80
CA GLN A 263 -1.28 -4.92 -10.93
C GLN A 263 -1.08 -4.12 -12.21
N HIS A 264 -0.32 -3.05 -12.10
CA HIS A 264 0.09 -2.22 -13.25
C HIS A 264 1.59 -1.95 -13.18
N ALA A 265 2.31 -2.27 -14.25
CA ALA A 265 3.77 -2.06 -14.34
C ALA A 265 4.08 -0.93 -15.31
N GLY A 266 5.10 -0.12 -14.99
CA GLY A 266 5.53 1.01 -15.82
C GLY A 266 6.48 1.95 -15.09
N VAL A 267 6.77 3.09 -15.70
CA VAL A 267 7.38 4.23 -15.01
C VAL A 267 6.30 4.91 -14.18
N ILE A 268 6.45 4.83 -12.85
CA ILE A 268 5.51 5.37 -11.87
C ILE A 268 5.82 6.85 -11.65
N GLU A 269 4.99 7.73 -12.20
CA GLU A 269 5.05 9.15 -11.84
C GLU A 269 4.41 9.35 -10.47
N TRP A 270 3.18 8.84 -10.28
CA TRP A 270 2.51 8.78 -8.99
C TRP A 270 1.41 7.71 -8.97
N PHE A 271 1.02 7.31 -7.78
CA PHE A 271 -0.18 6.50 -7.53
C PHE A 271 -0.81 6.88 -6.20
N GLY A 272 -2.11 6.61 -6.05
CA GLY A 272 -2.81 6.99 -4.84
C GLY A 272 -4.23 6.49 -4.73
N HIS A 273 -4.80 6.73 -3.57
CA HIS A 273 -6.23 6.59 -3.32
C HIS A 273 -6.93 7.93 -3.56
N GLN A 274 -8.15 7.86 -4.08
CA GLN A 274 -9.01 9.03 -4.28
C GLN A 274 -10.33 8.84 -3.55
N ASP A 275 -10.78 9.93 -2.93
CA ASP A 275 -12.12 10.12 -2.39
C ASP A 275 -12.65 11.49 -2.85
N LYS A 276 -13.86 11.88 -2.42
CA LYS A 276 -14.56 13.10 -2.84
C LYS A 276 -13.74 14.38 -2.65
N TYR A 277 -13.01 14.48 -1.54
CA TYR A 277 -12.31 15.71 -1.15
C TYR A 277 -10.83 15.51 -0.83
N PHE A 278 -10.42 14.28 -0.53
CA PHE A 278 -9.09 13.95 -0.06
C PHE A 278 -8.45 12.89 -0.94
N THR A 279 -7.11 12.89 -0.93
CA THR A 279 -6.29 11.90 -1.61
C THR A 279 -5.03 11.67 -0.80
N ALA A 280 -4.48 10.47 -0.89
CA ALA A 280 -3.13 10.16 -0.48
C ALA A 280 -2.38 9.59 -1.68
N VAL A 281 -1.18 10.10 -1.95
CA VAL A 281 -0.39 9.75 -3.13
C VAL A 281 1.07 9.51 -2.78
N ILE A 282 1.70 8.57 -3.46
CA ILE A 282 3.16 8.41 -3.52
C ILE A 282 3.64 8.87 -4.89
N LEU A 283 4.71 9.66 -4.89
CA LEU A 283 5.41 10.10 -6.10
C LEU A 283 6.79 9.41 -6.10
N SER A 284 7.12 8.69 -7.17
CA SER A 284 8.34 7.85 -7.23
C SER A 284 9.26 8.24 -8.40
N GLY A 285 8.70 8.57 -9.55
CA GLY A 285 9.42 8.89 -10.79
C GLY A 285 10.22 7.72 -11.39
N GLY A 286 10.10 6.51 -10.84
CA GLY A 286 10.91 5.34 -11.18
C GLY A 286 10.12 4.18 -11.78
N GLN A 287 10.83 3.23 -12.39
CA GLN A 287 10.22 1.98 -12.87
C GLN A 287 9.73 1.14 -11.68
N GLY A 288 8.51 0.61 -11.76
CA GLY A 288 7.99 -0.29 -10.73
C GLY A 288 6.71 -1.00 -11.12
N ILE A 289 6.10 -1.64 -10.13
CA ILE A 289 4.80 -2.30 -10.22
C ILE A 289 3.94 -1.74 -9.09
N ILE A 290 2.76 -1.24 -9.42
CA ILE A 290 1.73 -0.85 -8.45
C ILE A 290 0.81 -2.05 -8.25
N THR A 291 0.63 -2.48 -7.02
CA THR A 291 -0.31 -3.56 -6.67
C THR A 291 -1.44 -2.98 -5.84
N THR A 292 -2.68 -3.15 -6.31
CA THR A 292 -3.88 -2.78 -5.56
C THR A 292 -4.62 -4.03 -5.15
N THR A 293 -4.84 -4.21 -3.84
CA THR A 293 -5.57 -5.34 -3.27
C THR A 293 -6.85 -4.84 -2.61
N LYS A 294 -7.96 -5.56 -2.87
CA LYS A 294 -9.23 -5.35 -2.17
C LYS A 294 -9.52 -6.53 -1.26
N LYS A 295 -9.81 -6.23 0.01
CA LYS A 295 -10.18 -7.22 1.01
C LYS A 295 -11.58 -6.95 1.53
N THR A 296 -12.43 -7.98 1.51
CA THR A 296 -13.78 -7.88 2.07
C THR A 296 -13.75 -7.61 3.57
N ALA A 297 -14.62 -6.71 4.02
CA ALA A 297 -14.79 -6.33 5.41
C ALA A 297 -16.29 -6.23 5.76
N PRO A 298 -16.65 -6.11 7.06
CA PRO A 298 -18.04 -5.90 7.46
C PRO A 298 -18.66 -4.68 6.77
N LYS A 299 -19.99 -4.69 6.58
CA LYS A 299 -20.69 -3.63 5.82
C LYS A 299 -20.53 -2.25 6.43
N GLU A 300 -20.36 -2.19 7.75
CA GLU A 300 -20.17 -0.96 8.52
C GLU A 300 -18.82 -0.31 8.22
N THR A 301 -17.82 -1.12 7.88
CA THR A 301 -16.48 -0.68 7.48
C THR A 301 -16.41 -0.47 5.97
N GLY A 302 -17.08 -1.30 5.17
CA GLY A 302 -16.88 -1.38 3.72
C GLY A 302 -15.55 -2.03 3.36
N ASP A 303 -15.45 -2.62 2.16
CA ASP A 303 -14.25 -3.29 1.68
C ASP A 303 -12.98 -2.42 1.88
N LEU A 304 -11.88 -3.05 2.24
CA LEU A 304 -10.58 -2.41 2.48
C LEU A 304 -9.78 -2.39 1.18
N LEU A 305 -9.19 -1.25 0.86
CA LEU A 305 -8.33 -1.05 -0.31
C LEU A 305 -6.90 -0.79 0.15
N THR A 306 -5.93 -1.52 -0.39
CA THR A 306 -4.51 -1.32 -0.09
C THR A 306 -3.74 -1.20 -1.40
N THR A 307 -2.81 -0.25 -1.47
CA THR A 307 -1.94 -0.07 -2.64
C THR A 307 -0.47 0.05 -2.22
N ASP A 308 0.38 -0.72 -2.87
CA ASP A 308 1.84 -0.82 -2.64
C ASP A 308 2.64 -0.71 -3.94
#